data_AF-A0A0L7RDR7-F1
#
_entry.id   AF-A0A0L7RDR7-F1
#
_cell.length_a   1.000
_cell.length_b   1.000
_cell.length_c   1.000
_cell.angle_alpha   90.00
_cell.angle_beta   90.00
_cell.angle_gamma   90.00
#
_symmetry.space_group_name_H-M   'P 1'
#
loop_
_entity.id
_entity.type
_entity.pdbx_description
1 polymer ?
#
loop_
_entity_poly.entity_id
_entity_poly.type
_entity_poly.pdbx_seq_one_letter_code
_entity_poly.pdbx_strand_id
1 'polypeptide(L)'
;MVVHVMCLTSTGGIPLFSRQKGEGDTMTFSKIASLNGIHMFLKSQNVKLSNTNSPDTTIMWKEFEHSVSLIVIASGITKYVLDKFLDAVFGAMILFVGIEELKSTKNIEKLKKDVRLCSPIVDSLLQCLDIGDGICSKTDIINMTECIMCQENNLLQTCLEGYVECLDSIYGCILIHGCLAIATEGWWSLNPIERKLLIIAVNNEDAYTTRDIPVFLPYKSPNVAFRLVSVTLVNQVQVLALCGPSPDLSEIERFAVQCWKNSIDALHNAEQCYPRNLPASINLDSETLG
;
A
#
# COMPACT_ATOMS: atom_id res chain seq x y z
N MET A 1 2.00 -21.54 4.53
CA MET A 1 3.16 -20.65 4.32
C MET A 1 3.41 -19.86 5.59
N VAL A 2 4.66 -19.63 6.01
CA VAL A 2 4.97 -18.77 7.18
C VAL A 2 5.91 -17.65 6.74
N VAL A 3 5.54 -16.42 7.06
CA VAL A 3 6.33 -15.20 6.79
C VAL A 3 6.43 -14.36 8.05
N HIS A 4 7.65 -13.96 8.41
CA HIS A 4 7.92 -13.01 9.49
C HIS A 4 8.66 -11.80 8.93
N VAL A 5 8.18 -10.60 9.25
CA VAL A 5 8.85 -9.34 8.92
C VAL A 5 9.11 -8.57 10.20
N MET A 6 10.32 -8.04 10.33
CA MET A 6 10.72 -7.23 11.47
C MET A 6 11.52 -6.02 11.02
N CYS A 7 11.38 -4.95 11.78
CA CYS A 7 12.00 -3.67 11.50
C CYS A 7 12.77 -3.22 12.73
N LEU A 8 14.06 -2.98 12.56
CA LEU A 8 15.01 -2.64 13.62
C LEU A 8 15.73 -1.34 13.29
N THR A 9 16.14 -0.57 14.29
CA THR A 9 17.06 0.55 14.07
C THR A 9 18.46 0.03 13.70
N SER A 10 19.10 0.61 12.70
CA SER A 10 20.40 0.13 12.20
C SER A 10 21.57 0.31 13.18
N THR A 11 21.51 1.33 14.05
CA THR A 11 22.59 1.67 14.99
C THR A 11 22.47 0.96 16.34
N GLY A 12 21.24 0.71 16.82
CA GLY A 12 20.99 0.14 18.15
C GLY A 12 20.30 -1.23 18.15
N GLY A 13 19.84 -1.73 17.00
CA GLY A 13 19.10 -2.99 16.94
C GLY A 13 17.74 -2.97 17.64
N ILE A 14 17.21 -1.79 17.98
CA ILE A 14 15.96 -1.64 18.72
C ILE A 14 14.79 -2.00 17.78
N PRO A 15 13.90 -2.92 18.19
CA PRO A 15 12.75 -3.30 17.36
C PRO A 15 11.68 -2.20 17.32
N LEU A 16 11.40 -1.72 16.11
CA LEU A 16 10.31 -0.81 15.79
C LEU A 16 8.99 -1.58 15.70
N PHE A 17 8.94 -2.63 14.88
CA PHE A 17 7.80 -3.55 14.80
C PHE A 17 8.23 -4.97 14.40
N SER A 18 7.34 -5.92 14.66
CA SER A 18 7.42 -7.30 14.19
C SER A 18 6.00 -7.76 13.82
N ARG A 19 5.87 -8.37 12.65
CA ARG A 19 4.62 -8.94 12.14
C ARG A 19 4.87 -10.32 11.56
N GLN A 20 3.83 -11.13 11.57
CA GLN A 20 3.88 -12.48 11.04
C GLN A 20 2.56 -12.85 10.37
N LYS A 21 2.65 -13.72 9.38
CA LYS A 21 1.51 -14.38 8.75
C LYS A 21 1.79 -15.87 8.60
N GLY A 22 0.79 -16.70 8.88
CA GLY A 22 0.85 -18.16 8.79
C GLY A 22 0.78 -18.86 10.16
N GLU A 23 0.49 -20.15 10.13
CA GLU A 23 0.49 -21.01 11.32
C GLU A 23 1.94 -21.35 11.71
N GLY A 24 2.52 -20.54 12.59
CA GLY A 24 3.87 -20.74 13.11
C GLY A 24 4.05 -20.04 14.44
N ASP A 25 5.00 -20.54 15.25
CA ASP A 25 5.33 -19.94 16.54
C ASP A 25 5.73 -18.48 16.39
N THR A 26 5.23 -17.64 17.30
CA THR A 26 5.68 -16.25 17.36
C THR A 26 7.18 -16.17 17.59
N MET A 27 7.86 -15.32 16.81
CA MET A 27 9.30 -15.21 16.92
C MET A 27 9.68 -14.56 18.25
N THR A 28 10.44 -15.28 19.07
CA THR A 28 10.85 -14.80 20.39
C THR A 28 11.87 -13.66 20.28
N PHE A 29 11.90 -12.78 21.29
CA PHE A 29 12.87 -11.68 21.35
C PHE A 29 14.32 -12.17 21.22
N SER A 30 14.64 -13.34 21.78
CA SER A 30 15.96 -13.98 21.68
C SER A 30 16.35 -14.29 20.23
N LYS A 31 15.41 -14.79 19.41
CA LYS A 31 15.65 -15.08 17.98
C LYS A 31 15.90 -13.78 17.19
N ILE A 32 15.08 -12.75 17.44
CA ILE A 32 15.24 -11.43 16.79
C ILE A 32 16.61 -10.82 17.15
N ALA A 33 16.97 -10.86 18.44
CA ALA A 33 18.25 -10.36 18.93
C ALA A 33 19.44 -11.12 18.30
N SER A 34 19.32 -12.43 18.13
CA SER A 34 20.36 -13.25 17.48
C SER A 34 20.55 -12.90 16.00
N LEU A 35 19.45 -12.74 15.25
CA LEU A 35 19.49 -12.33 13.84
C LEU A 35 20.10 -10.93 13.68
N ASN A 36 19.76 -10.01 14.57
CA ASN A 36 20.36 -8.68 14.60
C ASN A 36 21.85 -8.75 14.99
N GLY A 37 22.23 -9.63 15.93
CA GLY A 37 23.62 -9.86 16.32
C GLY A 37 24.49 -10.30 15.15
N ILE A 38 23.99 -11.21 14.31
CA ILE A 38 24.67 -11.63 13.07
C ILE A 38 24.87 -10.43 12.13
N HIS A 39 23.81 -9.65 11.91
CA HIS A 39 23.88 -8.47 11.06
C HIS A 39 24.89 -7.43 11.58
N MET A 40 24.89 -7.16 12.89
CA MET A 40 25.83 -6.23 13.53
C MET A 40 27.28 -6.72 13.52
N PHE A 41 27.51 -8.02 13.73
CA PHE A 41 28.82 -8.61 13.62
C PHE A 41 29.40 -8.43 12.21
N LEU A 42 28.63 -8.75 11.17
CA LEU A 42 29.07 -8.60 9.78
C LEU A 42 29.29 -7.13 9.41
N LYS A 43 28.43 -6.23 9.89
CA LYS A 43 28.60 -4.78 9.71
C LYS A 43 29.89 -4.27 10.35
N SER A 44 30.28 -4.79 11.52
CA SER A 44 31.57 -4.45 12.16
C SER A 44 32.78 -4.84 11.31
N GLN A 45 32.62 -5.83 10.42
CA GLN A 45 33.64 -6.29 9.47
C GLN A 45 33.49 -5.64 8.08
N ASN A 46 32.62 -4.63 7.93
CA ASN A 46 32.25 -4.03 6.64
C ASN A 46 31.69 -5.01 5.61
N VAL A 47 31.09 -6.12 6.07
CA VAL A 47 30.44 -7.11 5.20
C VAL A 47 28.92 -6.92 5.25
N LYS A 48 28.30 -6.75 4.08
CA LYS A 48 26.84 -6.61 3.96
C LYS A 48 26.19 -7.98 3.78
N LEU A 49 25.41 -8.41 4.75
CA LEU A 49 24.55 -9.59 4.62
C LEU A 49 23.31 -9.23 3.81
N SER A 50 23.13 -9.85 2.63
CA SER A 50 21.95 -9.62 1.80
C SER A 50 20.88 -10.69 2.00
N ASN A 51 21.26 -11.97 1.95
CA ASN A 51 20.34 -13.09 2.10
C ASN A 51 21.05 -14.34 2.63
N THR A 52 20.27 -15.23 3.21
CA THR A 52 20.67 -16.57 3.63
C THR A 52 19.58 -17.53 3.20
N ASN A 53 19.98 -18.59 2.49
CA ASN A 53 19.09 -19.63 2.04
C ASN A 53 19.29 -20.87 2.89
N SER A 54 18.21 -21.33 3.49
CA SER A 54 18.07 -22.67 4.06
C SER A 54 17.17 -23.50 3.12
N PRO A 55 17.11 -24.84 3.27
CA PRO A 55 16.34 -25.72 2.39
C PRO A 55 14.86 -25.30 2.25
N ASP A 56 14.24 -24.90 3.35
CA ASP A 56 12.80 -24.56 3.39
C ASP A 56 12.53 -23.07 3.65
N THR A 57 13.56 -22.29 4.01
CA THR A 57 13.39 -20.89 4.44
C THR A 57 14.42 -19.97 3.80
N THR A 58 13.96 -18.80 3.35
CA THR A 58 14.81 -17.72 2.87
C THR A 58 14.76 -16.57 3.86
N ILE A 59 15.92 -16.10 4.28
CA ILE A 59 16.07 -14.92 5.13
C ILE A 59 16.73 -13.81 4.32
N MET A 60 16.20 -12.60 4.39
CA MET A 60 16.73 -11.43 3.69
C MET A 60 16.86 -10.25 4.65
N TRP A 61 17.99 -9.55 4.55
CA TRP A 61 18.28 -8.33 5.30
C TRP A 61 18.44 -7.18 4.32
N LYS A 62 17.76 -6.07 4.58
CA LYS A 62 17.88 -4.85 3.78
C LYS A 62 17.93 -3.64 4.69
N GLU A 63 19.04 -2.92 4.58
CA GLU A 63 19.27 -1.67 5.29
C GLU A 63 18.86 -0.49 4.40
N PHE A 64 18.12 0.44 4.97
CA PHE A 64 17.61 1.65 4.32
C PHE A 64 18.11 2.90 5.04
N GLU A 65 18.65 3.84 4.27
CA GLU A 65 19.13 5.15 4.74
C GLU A 65 20.11 5.12 5.93
N HIS A 66 20.76 3.97 6.18
CA HIS A 66 21.60 3.71 7.37
C HIS A 66 20.88 3.92 8.72
N SER A 67 19.56 4.07 8.71
CA SER A 67 18.75 4.34 9.89
C SER A 67 17.93 3.13 10.31
N VAL A 68 17.39 2.39 9.34
CA VAL A 68 16.48 1.28 9.58
C VAL A 68 16.95 0.04 8.83
N SER A 69 16.85 -1.12 9.47
CA SER A 69 17.08 -2.42 8.86
C SER A 69 15.81 -3.25 8.91
N LEU A 70 15.36 -3.70 7.75
CA LEU A 70 14.28 -4.67 7.61
C LEU A 70 14.86 -6.08 7.46
N ILE A 71 14.25 -7.04 8.16
CA ILE A 71 14.59 -8.46 8.04
C ILE A 71 13.29 -9.20 7.75
N VAL A 72 13.29 -10.04 6.71
CA VAL A 72 12.17 -10.91 6.38
C VAL A 72 12.62 -12.35 6.34
N ILE A 73 11.80 -13.24 6.89
CA ILE A 73 11.96 -14.69 6.85
C ILE A 73 10.71 -15.25 6.19
N ALA A 74 10.87 -16.01 5.12
CA ALA A 74 9.73 -16.62 4.44
C ALA A 74 10.05 -18.05 3.98
N SER A 75 9.03 -18.90 4.01
CA SER A 75 9.04 -20.25 3.43
C SER A 75 8.32 -20.25 2.09
N GLY A 76 8.92 -20.82 1.04
CA GLY A 76 8.27 -21.00 -0.27
C GLY A 76 8.11 -19.73 -1.13
N ILE A 77 8.81 -18.64 -0.81
CA ILE A 77 8.77 -17.38 -1.58
C ILE A 77 10.14 -17.13 -2.22
N THR A 78 10.15 -16.63 -3.47
CA THR A 78 11.39 -16.30 -4.16
C THR A 78 12.06 -15.04 -3.59
N LYS A 79 13.39 -14.97 -3.69
CA LYS A 79 14.17 -13.80 -3.27
C LYS A 79 13.68 -12.50 -3.92
N TYR A 80 13.31 -12.56 -5.19
CA TYR A 80 12.85 -11.40 -5.94
C TYR A 80 11.57 -10.80 -5.33
N VAL A 81 10.61 -11.66 -4.99
CA VAL A 81 9.35 -11.21 -4.36
C VAL A 81 9.61 -10.64 -2.96
N LEU A 82 10.51 -11.25 -2.18
CA LEU A 82 10.90 -10.73 -0.86
C LEU A 82 11.60 -9.37 -0.94
N ASP A 83 12.46 -9.16 -1.93
CA ASP A 83 13.13 -7.87 -2.14
C ASP A 83 12.11 -6.76 -2.44
N LYS A 84 11.14 -7.04 -3.32
CA LYS A 84 10.04 -6.12 -3.64
C LYS A 84 9.10 -5.89 -2.46
N PHE A 85 8.83 -6.92 -1.66
CA PHE A 85 8.07 -6.80 -0.43
C PHE A 85 8.76 -5.87 0.57
N LEU A 86 10.07 -6.02 0.78
CA LEU A 86 10.83 -5.12 1.67
C LEU A 86 10.80 -3.67 1.17
N ASP A 87 10.91 -3.45 -0.14
CA ASP A 87 10.77 -2.11 -0.74
C ASP A 87 9.37 -1.52 -0.52
N ALA A 88 8.31 -2.33 -0.65
CA ALA A 88 6.94 -1.90 -0.41
C ALA A 88 6.70 -1.58 1.08
N VAL A 89 7.23 -2.38 2.01
CA VAL A 89 7.16 -2.13 3.45
C VAL A 89 7.89 -0.84 3.82
N PHE A 90 9.09 -0.61 3.28
CA PHE A 90 9.81 0.65 3.50
C PHE A 90 9.05 1.84 2.88
N GLY A 91 8.46 1.66 1.69
CA GLY A 91 7.56 2.64 1.09
C GLY A 91 6.36 2.97 1.98
N ALA A 92 5.75 1.97 2.62
CA ALA A 92 4.66 2.17 3.57
C ALA A 92 5.10 2.97 4.82
N MET A 93 6.34 2.76 5.28
CA MET A 93 6.91 3.57 6.36
C MET A 93 7.09 5.02 5.93
N ILE A 94 7.62 5.27 4.72
CA ILE A 94 7.75 6.63 4.19
C ILE A 94 6.37 7.28 4.05
N LEU A 95 5.37 6.54 3.55
CA LEU A 95 4.00 7.04 3.33
C LEU A 95 3.43 7.75 4.56
N PHE A 96 3.62 7.22 5.77
CA PHE A 96 3.07 7.83 7.00
C PHE A 96 4.06 8.68 7.80
N VAL A 97 5.34 8.31 7.81
CA VAL A 97 6.35 8.95 8.67
C VAL A 97 7.13 10.04 7.93
N GLY A 98 7.31 9.90 6.62
CA GLY A 98 8.21 10.73 5.81
C GLY A 98 9.68 10.29 5.93
N ILE A 99 10.46 10.56 4.88
CA ILE A 99 11.85 10.08 4.79
C ILE A 99 12.80 10.80 5.77
N GLU A 100 12.56 12.08 6.06
CA GLU A 100 13.44 12.89 6.92
C GLU A 100 13.34 12.47 8.39
N GLU A 101 12.14 12.18 8.88
CA GLU A 101 11.94 11.64 10.24
C GLU A 101 12.53 10.21 10.34
N LEU A 102 12.47 9.41 9.27
CA LEU A 102 13.11 8.09 9.22
C LEU A 102 14.64 8.17 9.26
N LYS A 103 15.25 9.18 8.62
CA LYS A 103 16.69 9.47 8.73
C LYS A 103 17.05 9.97 10.13
N SER A 104 16.25 10.88 10.67
CA SER A 104 16.41 11.49 11.98
C SER A 104 15.93 10.56 13.11
N THR A 105 16.70 9.51 13.41
CA THR A 105 16.45 8.55 14.51
C THR A 105 16.66 9.13 15.92
N LYS A 106 16.46 10.44 16.11
CA LYS A 106 16.67 11.13 17.39
C LYS A 106 15.62 10.79 18.45
N ASN A 107 14.39 10.45 18.05
CA ASN A 107 13.32 10.06 18.96
C ASN A 107 12.71 8.70 18.57
N ILE A 108 13.31 7.64 19.09
CA ILE A 108 12.94 6.25 18.76
C ILE A 108 11.54 5.89 19.26
N GLU A 109 11.07 6.48 20.36
CA GLU A 109 9.73 6.21 20.90
C GLU A 109 8.63 6.81 20.01
N LYS A 110 8.83 8.06 19.55
CA LYS A 110 7.94 8.69 18.57
C LYS A 110 7.93 7.89 17.27
N LEU A 111 9.10 7.54 16.74
CA LEU A 111 9.22 6.74 15.52
C LEU A 111 8.49 5.39 15.66
N LYS A 112 8.64 4.71 16.81
CA LYS A 112 7.92 3.46 17.08
C LYS A 112 6.41 3.64 17.15
N LYS A 113 5.91 4.80 17.57
CA LYS A 113 4.47 5.11 17.57
C LYS A 113 3.97 5.37 16.15
N ASP A 114 4.69 6.16 15.37
CA ASP A 114 4.28 6.55 14.02
C ASP A 114 4.35 5.34 13.06
N VAL A 115 5.38 4.50 13.18
CA VAL A 115 5.49 3.25 12.42
C VAL A 115 4.41 2.23 12.80
N ARG A 116 3.77 2.31 13.99
CA ARG A 116 2.63 1.44 14.26
C ARG A 116 1.43 1.74 13.36
N LEU A 117 1.29 2.98 12.87
CA LEU A 117 0.23 3.34 11.94
C LEU A 117 0.34 2.57 10.61
N CYS A 118 1.55 2.15 10.21
CA CYS A 118 1.72 1.34 9.00
C CYS A 118 1.44 -0.15 9.22
N SER A 119 1.12 -0.59 10.44
CA SER A 119 0.87 -2.02 10.73
C SER A 119 -0.21 -2.63 9.85
N PRO A 120 -1.40 -2.00 9.66
CA PRO A 120 -2.45 -2.58 8.83
C PRO A 120 -1.99 -2.73 7.38
N ILE A 121 -1.24 -1.76 6.84
CA ILE A 121 -0.69 -1.84 5.48
C ILE A 121 0.32 -2.99 5.36
N VAL A 122 1.21 -3.15 6.35
CA VAL A 122 2.16 -4.27 6.37
C VAL A 122 1.42 -5.60 6.42
N ASP A 123 0.34 -5.69 7.19
CA ASP A 123 -0.49 -6.89 7.28
C ASP A 123 -1.19 -7.19 5.96
N SER A 124 -1.69 -6.20 5.22
CA SER A 124 -2.21 -6.38 3.85
C SER A 124 -1.12 -6.78 2.86
N LEU A 125 0.07 -6.18 2.94
CA LEU A 125 1.21 -6.56 2.08
C LEU A 125 1.65 -8.01 2.35
N LEU A 126 1.55 -8.47 3.60
CA LEU A 126 1.76 -9.88 3.95
C LEU A 126 0.66 -10.77 3.35
N GLN A 127 -0.57 -10.26 3.18
CA GLN A 127 -1.62 -10.99 2.48
C GLN A 127 -1.32 -11.18 0.99
N CYS A 128 -0.72 -10.19 0.32
CA CYS A 128 -0.29 -10.28 -1.08
C CYS A 128 0.75 -11.39 -1.34
N LEU A 129 1.46 -11.87 -0.32
CA LEU A 129 2.45 -12.94 -0.45
C LEU A 129 1.84 -14.34 -0.51
N ASP A 130 0.56 -14.46 -0.18
CA ASP A 130 -0.15 -15.73 -0.05
C ASP A 130 -0.81 -16.12 -1.37
N ILE A 131 -0.02 -16.72 -2.25
CA ILE A 131 -0.46 -17.17 -3.59
C ILE A 131 -1.21 -18.52 -3.50
N GLY A 132 -1.34 -19.12 -2.31
CA GLY A 132 -1.65 -20.54 -2.13
C GLY A 132 -3.04 -20.90 -1.60
N ASP A 133 -3.73 -20.00 -0.90
CA ASP A 133 -5.08 -20.32 -0.39
C ASP A 133 -6.13 -19.98 -1.46
N GLY A 134 -6.63 -21.02 -2.13
CA GLY A 134 -7.65 -20.99 -3.20
C GLY A 134 -9.03 -20.43 -2.79
N ILE A 135 -9.10 -19.65 -1.71
CA ILE A 135 -10.27 -18.92 -1.23
C ILE A 135 -10.17 -17.43 -1.60
N CYS A 136 -8.96 -16.90 -1.85
CA CYS A 136 -8.80 -15.52 -2.30
C CYS A 136 -8.98 -15.45 -3.82
N SER A 137 -10.17 -15.04 -4.27
CA SER A 137 -10.47 -14.77 -5.69
C SER A 137 -9.67 -13.61 -6.30
N LYS A 138 -8.79 -12.97 -5.53
CA LYS A 138 -7.95 -11.84 -5.92
C LYS A 138 -6.47 -12.22 -5.89
N THR A 139 -5.82 -12.20 -7.06
CA THR A 139 -4.38 -12.37 -7.21
C THR A 139 -3.68 -11.03 -6.97
N ASP A 140 -3.57 -10.63 -5.71
CA ASP A 140 -3.04 -9.31 -5.39
C ASP A 140 -1.49 -9.30 -5.40
N ILE A 141 -0.89 -8.81 -6.49
CA ILE A 141 0.56 -8.79 -6.69
C ILE A 141 1.14 -7.47 -6.16
N ILE A 142 2.21 -7.52 -5.35
CA ILE A 142 2.81 -6.35 -4.66
C ILE A 142 3.13 -5.15 -5.58
N ASN A 143 3.52 -5.40 -6.83
CA ASN A 143 3.88 -4.34 -7.77
C ASN A 143 2.80 -4.01 -8.81
N MET A 144 1.58 -4.50 -8.63
CA MET A 144 0.48 -4.26 -9.55
C MET A 144 -0.72 -3.67 -8.82
N THR A 145 -1.44 -2.82 -9.52
CA THR A 145 -2.71 -2.26 -9.05
C THR A 145 -3.84 -2.99 -9.76
N GLU A 146 -4.72 -3.62 -9.00
CA GLU A 146 -5.93 -4.24 -9.55
C GLU A 146 -6.79 -3.16 -10.20
N CYS A 147 -7.22 -3.41 -11.44
CA CYS A 147 -8.06 -2.48 -12.20
C CYS A 147 -9.38 -3.13 -12.59
N ILE A 148 -10.43 -2.32 -12.70
CA ILE A 148 -11.76 -2.72 -13.17
C ILE A 148 -12.15 -1.90 -14.40
N MET A 149 -12.66 -2.58 -15.42
CA MET A 149 -13.14 -1.94 -16.64
C MET A 149 -14.65 -1.79 -16.59
N CYS A 150 -15.15 -0.57 -16.79
CA CYS A 150 -16.58 -0.26 -16.86
C CYS A 150 -16.92 0.34 -18.24
N GLN A 151 -18.19 0.23 -18.68
CA GLN A 151 -18.62 0.81 -19.95
C GLN A 151 -18.74 2.34 -19.86
N GLU A 152 -19.06 2.85 -18.67
CA GLU A 152 -19.27 4.26 -18.36
C GLU A 152 -17.97 5.04 -18.12
N ASN A 153 -16.81 4.45 -18.44
CA ASN A 153 -15.48 5.02 -18.15
C ASN A 153 -15.34 6.47 -18.62
N ASN A 154 -15.83 6.83 -19.80
CA ASN A 154 -15.70 8.19 -20.33
C ASN A 154 -16.49 9.23 -19.50
N LEU A 155 -17.69 8.86 -19.04
CA LEU A 155 -18.55 9.74 -18.26
C LEU A 155 -17.96 9.94 -16.86
N LEU A 156 -17.54 8.84 -16.22
CA LEU A 156 -16.91 8.86 -14.91
C LEU A 156 -15.54 9.58 -14.94
N GLN A 157 -14.76 9.45 -16.02
CA GLN A 157 -13.51 10.21 -16.22
C GLN A 157 -13.79 11.72 -16.25
N THR A 158 -14.81 12.16 -16.98
CA THR A 158 -15.18 13.58 -17.06
C THR A 158 -15.60 14.12 -15.68
N CYS A 159 -16.37 13.35 -14.92
CA CYS A 159 -16.73 13.71 -13.53
C CYS A 159 -15.50 13.78 -12.62
N LEU A 160 -14.56 12.85 -12.77
CA LEU A 160 -13.32 12.82 -11.99
C LEU A 160 -12.45 14.04 -12.28
N GLU A 161 -12.28 14.39 -13.55
CA GLU A 161 -11.50 15.57 -13.94
C GLU A 161 -12.09 16.86 -13.35
N GLY A 162 -13.41 17.05 -13.47
CA GLY A 162 -14.09 18.21 -12.87
C GLY A 162 -13.99 18.25 -11.35
N TYR A 163 -14.06 17.09 -10.68
CA TYR A 163 -13.84 17.01 -9.23
C TYR A 163 -12.42 17.36 -8.83
N VAL A 164 -11.42 16.83 -9.54
CA VAL A 164 -10.00 17.07 -9.27
C VAL A 164 -9.62 18.54 -9.54
N GLU A 165 -10.23 19.17 -10.55
CA GLU A 165 -10.09 20.61 -10.82
C GLU A 165 -10.67 21.47 -9.69
N CYS A 166 -11.81 21.08 -9.10
CA CYS A 166 -12.38 21.77 -7.95
C CYS A 166 -11.49 21.70 -6.69
N LEU A 167 -10.65 20.67 -6.59
CA LEU A 167 -9.70 20.48 -5.51
C LEU A 167 -8.34 21.13 -5.76
N ASP A 168 -8.15 21.79 -6.91
CA ASP A 168 -6.85 22.31 -7.38
C ASP A 168 -5.74 21.25 -7.30
N SER A 169 -6.09 20.02 -7.71
CA SER A 169 -5.19 18.88 -7.73
C SER A 169 -5.00 18.35 -9.15
N ILE A 170 -4.01 17.48 -9.32
CA ILE A 170 -3.76 16.72 -10.55
C ILE A 170 -3.83 15.19 -10.32
N TYR A 171 -4.09 14.78 -9.07
CA TYR A 171 -4.07 13.40 -8.65
C TYR A 171 -5.44 13.01 -8.10
N GLY A 172 -6.19 12.25 -8.89
CA GLY A 172 -7.42 11.62 -8.44
C GLY A 172 -7.68 10.29 -9.12
N CYS A 173 -8.45 9.44 -8.44
CA CYS A 173 -8.91 8.15 -8.95
C CYS A 173 -10.23 7.71 -8.31
N ILE A 174 -10.87 6.71 -8.93
CA ILE A 174 -12.08 6.05 -8.43
C ILE A 174 -11.76 4.61 -8.14
N LEU A 175 -12.17 4.15 -6.96
CA LEU A 175 -12.08 2.77 -6.53
C LEU A 175 -13.47 2.13 -6.46
N ILE A 176 -13.59 0.90 -6.95
CA ILE A 176 -14.79 0.05 -6.84
C ILE A 176 -14.35 -1.25 -6.17
N HIS A 177 -14.90 -1.55 -4.99
CA HIS A 177 -14.48 -2.71 -4.17
C HIS A 177 -12.94 -2.79 -3.96
N GLY A 178 -12.31 -1.62 -3.82
CA GLY A 178 -10.86 -1.47 -3.66
C GLY A 178 -10.03 -1.62 -4.94
N CYS A 179 -10.67 -1.90 -6.09
CA CYS A 179 -10.02 -1.97 -7.41
C CYS A 179 -10.06 -0.60 -8.12
N LEU A 180 -9.00 -0.25 -8.82
CA LEU A 180 -8.89 1.01 -9.56
C LEU A 180 -9.74 0.98 -10.83
N ALA A 181 -10.82 1.76 -10.87
CA ALA A 181 -11.64 1.85 -12.06
C ALA A 181 -11.05 2.85 -13.06
N ILE A 182 -10.83 4.07 -12.58
CA ILE A 182 -10.53 5.24 -13.40
C ILE A 182 -9.55 6.11 -12.64
N ALA A 183 -8.61 6.73 -13.34
CA ALA A 183 -7.69 7.66 -12.73
C ALA A 183 -7.24 8.75 -13.71
N THR A 184 -6.88 9.89 -13.14
CA THR A 184 -6.24 11.00 -13.86
C THR A 184 -4.84 10.61 -14.37
N GLU A 185 -4.37 11.29 -15.42
CA GLU A 185 -2.99 11.13 -15.94
C GLU A 185 -1.93 11.34 -14.86
N GLY A 186 -2.14 12.32 -13.97
CA GLY A 186 -1.26 12.56 -12.84
C GLY A 186 -1.18 11.34 -11.91
N TRP A 187 -2.30 10.66 -11.64
CA TRP A 187 -2.32 9.43 -10.85
C TRP A 187 -1.60 8.27 -11.55
N TRP A 188 -1.81 8.08 -12.86
CA TRP A 188 -1.11 7.04 -13.63
C TRP A 188 0.41 7.24 -13.69
N SER A 189 0.86 8.51 -13.62
CA SER A 189 2.29 8.84 -13.54
C SER A 189 2.97 8.41 -12.23
N LEU A 190 2.21 8.07 -11.19
CA LEU A 190 2.75 7.61 -9.91
C LEU A 190 3.36 6.21 -10.03
N ASN A 191 4.36 5.93 -9.19
CA ASN A 191 4.97 4.61 -9.16
C ASN A 191 3.92 3.56 -8.74
N PRO A 192 3.89 2.36 -9.36
CA PRO A 192 2.93 1.31 -9.01
C PRO A 192 2.86 0.98 -7.52
N ILE A 193 3.99 1.02 -6.81
CA ILE A 193 4.04 0.77 -5.37
C ILE A 193 3.31 1.89 -4.61
N GLU A 194 3.49 3.15 -5.00
CA GLU A 194 2.80 4.28 -4.35
C GLU A 194 1.29 4.16 -4.52
N ARG A 195 0.84 3.89 -5.75
CA ARG A 195 -0.59 3.69 -6.04
C ARG A 195 -1.18 2.57 -5.19
N LYS A 196 -0.50 1.44 -5.12
CA LYS A 196 -0.95 0.30 -4.31
C LYS A 196 -1.00 0.66 -2.82
N LEU A 197 0.04 1.32 -2.30
CA LEU A 197 0.09 1.73 -0.89
C LEU A 197 -1.05 2.71 -0.53
N LEU A 198 -1.35 3.68 -1.41
CA LEU A 198 -2.46 4.61 -1.22
C LEU A 198 -3.82 3.89 -1.19
N ILE A 199 -4.02 2.94 -2.10
CA ILE A 199 -5.25 2.13 -2.16
C ILE A 199 -5.40 1.26 -0.91
N ILE A 200 -4.33 0.59 -0.48
CA ILE A 200 -4.34 -0.21 0.75
C ILE A 200 -4.60 0.66 1.99
N ALA A 201 -4.03 1.87 2.06
CA ALA A 201 -4.25 2.79 3.16
C ALA A 201 -5.73 3.12 3.35
N VAL A 202 -6.46 3.30 2.25
CA VAL A 202 -7.90 3.60 2.26
C VAL A 202 -8.74 2.33 2.49
N ASN A 203 -8.34 1.18 1.95
CA ASN A 203 -9.13 -0.05 2.10
C ASN A 203 -9.06 -0.68 3.50
N ASN A 204 -8.03 -0.39 4.29
CA ASN A 204 -7.80 -1.04 5.59
C ASN A 204 -8.61 -0.48 6.76
N GLU A 205 -9.16 0.73 6.65
CA GLU A 205 -9.93 1.35 7.73
C GLU A 205 -11.43 1.11 7.57
N ASP A 206 -12.18 1.15 8.68
CA ASP A 206 -13.64 0.94 8.71
C ASP A 206 -14.38 1.90 7.76
N ALA A 207 -15.62 1.55 7.37
CA ALA A 207 -16.44 2.26 6.40
C ALA A 207 -16.80 3.69 6.84
N TYR A 208 -15.87 4.63 6.63
CA TYR A 208 -16.08 6.06 6.79
C TYR A 208 -16.61 6.65 5.49
N THR A 209 -17.58 7.56 5.60
CA THR A 209 -18.09 8.32 4.45
C THR A 209 -16.98 9.17 3.82
N THR A 210 -16.10 9.73 4.64
CA THR A 210 -15.05 10.65 4.21
C THR A 210 -13.80 10.44 5.06
N ARG A 211 -12.62 10.49 4.44
CA ARG A 211 -11.32 10.37 5.10
C ARG A 211 -10.37 11.45 4.65
N ASP A 212 -9.44 11.79 5.55
CA ASP A 212 -8.38 12.76 5.34
C ASP A 212 -7.14 12.30 6.11
N ILE A 213 -6.13 11.85 5.37
CA ILE A 213 -4.94 11.21 5.93
C ILE A 213 -3.70 11.94 5.38
N PRO A 214 -2.79 12.45 6.24
CA PRO A 214 -1.53 12.99 5.78
C PRO A 214 -0.64 11.85 5.26
N VAL A 215 -0.13 11.99 4.03
CA VAL A 215 0.73 11.00 3.39
C VAL A 215 1.92 11.65 2.67
N PHE A 216 3.05 10.96 2.61
CA PHE A 216 4.21 11.33 1.79
C PHE A 216 4.30 10.38 0.61
N LEU A 217 4.79 10.82 -0.55
CA LEU A 217 4.94 9.94 -1.72
C LEU A 217 6.35 9.34 -1.76
N PRO A 218 6.53 8.03 -1.50
CA PRO A 218 7.86 7.41 -1.33
C PRO A 218 8.88 7.65 -2.43
N TYR A 219 8.44 7.75 -3.69
CA TYR A 219 9.29 7.94 -4.85
C TYR A 219 9.16 9.34 -5.41
N LYS A 220 7.93 9.84 -5.59
CA LYS A 220 7.71 11.12 -6.28
C LYS A 220 8.06 12.32 -5.41
N SER A 221 7.72 12.28 -4.12
CA SER A 221 7.88 13.43 -3.21
C SER A 221 7.94 12.98 -1.75
N PRO A 222 9.06 12.38 -1.31
CA PRO A 222 9.16 11.76 0.01
C PRO A 222 9.32 12.78 1.16
N ASN A 223 9.63 14.04 0.83
CA ASN A 223 9.85 15.13 1.79
C ASN A 223 8.62 16.05 1.95
N VAL A 224 7.64 15.95 1.06
CA VAL A 224 6.48 16.84 1.03
C VAL A 224 5.25 16.03 1.44
N ALA A 225 4.55 16.51 2.46
CA ALA A 225 3.30 15.92 2.89
C ALA A 225 2.16 16.36 1.96
N PHE A 226 1.35 15.40 1.57
CA PHE A 226 0.07 15.56 0.87
C PHE A 226 -1.05 15.14 1.81
N ARG A 227 -2.28 15.58 1.51
CA ARG A 227 -3.49 15.04 2.13
C ARG A 227 -4.13 14.06 1.17
N LEU A 228 -4.18 12.79 1.57
CA LEU A 228 -4.96 11.76 0.89
C LEU A 228 -6.39 11.85 1.41
N VAL A 229 -7.29 12.26 0.52
CA VAL A 229 -8.71 12.35 0.82
C VAL A 229 -9.47 11.28 0.08
N SER A 230 -10.44 10.68 0.76
CA SER A 230 -11.32 9.66 0.19
C SER A 230 -12.77 10.00 0.52
N VAL A 231 -13.65 9.96 -0.46
CA VAL A 231 -15.09 10.18 -0.27
C VAL A 231 -15.85 8.98 -0.84
N THR A 232 -16.70 8.37 -0.02
CA THR A 232 -17.59 7.28 -0.44
C THR A 232 -18.77 7.89 -1.18
N LEU A 233 -18.91 7.56 -2.47
CA LEU A 233 -19.95 8.11 -3.34
C LEU A 233 -21.22 7.26 -3.27
N VAL A 234 -21.06 5.95 -3.43
CA VAL A 234 -22.09 4.92 -3.25
C VAL A 234 -21.47 3.72 -2.54
N ASN A 235 -22.29 2.75 -2.13
CA ASN A 235 -21.78 1.58 -1.41
C ASN A 235 -20.65 0.92 -2.20
N GLN A 236 -19.49 0.73 -1.56
CA GLN A 236 -18.29 0.12 -2.16
C GLN A 236 -17.63 0.90 -3.33
N VAL A 237 -18.04 2.15 -3.59
CA VAL A 237 -17.41 3.03 -4.60
C VAL A 237 -16.93 4.31 -3.94
N GLN A 238 -15.64 4.60 -4.11
CA GLN A 238 -14.96 5.72 -3.47
C GLN A 238 -14.17 6.53 -4.48
N VAL A 239 -14.14 7.85 -4.31
CA VAL A 239 -13.23 8.73 -5.03
C VAL A 239 -12.07 9.13 -4.11
N LEU A 240 -10.85 8.98 -4.60
CA LEU A 240 -9.63 9.36 -3.91
C LEU A 240 -8.99 10.54 -4.63
N ALA A 241 -8.39 11.45 -3.87
CA ALA A 241 -7.55 12.51 -4.41
C ALA A 241 -6.38 12.82 -3.46
N LEU A 242 -5.27 13.31 -4.03
CA LEU A 242 -4.19 13.91 -3.24
C LEU A 242 -4.30 15.43 -3.35
N CYS A 243 -4.60 16.11 -2.26
CA CYS A 243 -4.70 17.57 -2.23
C CYS A 243 -3.63 18.20 -1.32
N GLY A 244 -3.48 19.51 -1.47
CA GLY A 244 -2.65 20.33 -0.61
C GLY A 244 -3.33 20.67 0.72
N PRO A 245 -2.91 21.76 1.40
CA PRO A 245 -3.50 22.18 2.67
C PRO A 245 -4.95 22.67 2.54
N SER A 246 -5.37 23.13 1.36
CA SER A 246 -6.74 23.50 1.01
C SER A 246 -7.24 22.59 -0.12
N PRO A 247 -8.56 22.30 -0.23
CA PRO A 247 -9.68 22.79 0.58
C PRO A 247 -9.96 21.97 1.88
N ASP A 248 -10.92 22.43 2.69
CA ASP A 248 -11.33 21.75 3.94
C ASP A 248 -12.19 20.52 3.67
N LEU A 249 -12.24 19.57 4.60
CA LEU A 249 -12.96 18.30 4.43
C LEU A 249 -14.43 18.47 4.05
N SER A 250 -15.12 19.44 4.65
CA SER A 250 -16.53 19.73 4.33
C SER A 250 -16.73 20.29 2.91
N GLU A 251 -15.75 21.02 2.38
CA GLU A 251 -15.80 21.50 1.00
C GLU A 251 -15.56 20.35 0.01
N ILE A 252 -14.63 19.44 0.34
CA ILE A 252 -14.35 18.24 -0.45
C ILE A 252 -15.60 17.39 -0.61
N GLU A 253 -16.33 17.15 0.49
CA GLU A 253 -17.62 16.45 0.45
C GLU A 253 -18.65 17.19 -0.42
N ARG A 254 -18.74 18.51 -0.29
CA ARG A 254 -19.66 19.33 -1.09
C ARG A 254 -19.34 19.22 -2.58
N PHE A 255 -18.07 19.27 -2.97
CA PHE A 255 -17.64 19.10 -4.35
C PHE A 255 -17.96 17.71 -4.87
N ALA A 256 -17.76 16.67 -4.06
CA ALA A 256 -18.11 15.30 -4.44
C ALA A 256 -19.61 15.19 -4.75
N VAL A 257 -20.49 15.69 -3.86
CA VAL A 257 -21.93 15.68 -4.11
C VAL A 257 -22.28 16.45 -5.39
N GLN A 258 -21.65 17.61 -5.65
CA GLN A 258 -21.92 18.42 -6.83
C GLN A 258 -21.50 17.74 -8.14
N CYS A 259 -20.32 17.13 -8.19
CA CYS A 259 -19.77 16.50 -9.38
C CYS A 259 -20.46 15.17 -9.72
N TRP A 260 -20.90 14.43 -8.70
CA TRP A 260 -21.40 13.05 -8.86
C TRP A 260 -22.93 12.92 -8.86
N LYS A 261 -23.69 13.96 -8.46
CA LYS A 261 -25.16 13.91 -8.32
C LYS A 261 -25.88 13.42 -9.59
N ASN A 262 -25.42 13.80 -10.77
CA ASN A 262 -26.06 13.44 -12.04
C ASN A 262 -25.59 12.10 -12.61
N SER A 263 -24.62 11.46 -11.96
CA SER A 263 -23.92 10.26 -12.46
C SER A 263 -24.04 9.08 -11.49
N ILE A 264 -24.98 9.13 -10.53
CA ILE A 264 -25.20 8.08 -9.52
C ILE A 264 -25.57 6.74 -10.18
N ASP A 265 -26.43 6.78 -11.21
CA ASP A 265 -26.82 5.56 -11.94
C ASP A 265 -25.62 4.91 -12.64
N ALA A 266 -24.71 5.71 -13.20
CA ALA A 266 -23.48 5.22 -13.81
C ALA A 266 -22.53 4.57 -12.78
N LEU A 267 -22.46 5.11 -11.55
CA LEU A 267 -21.69 4.50 -10.46
C LEU A 267 -22.28 3.15 -10.04
N HIS A 268 -23.61 3.03 -9.97
CA HIS A 268 -24.26 1.75 -9.68
C HIS A 268 -24.03 0.70 -10.77
N ASN A 269 -24.07 1.08 -12.05
CA ASN A 269 -23.75 0.15 -13.14
C ASN A 269 -22.27 -0.28 -13.12
N ALA A 270 -21.36 0.65 -12.81
CA ALA A 270 -19.94 0.36 -12.68
C ALA A 270 -19.66 -0.65 -11.56
N GLU A 271 -20.40 -0.55 -10.44
CA GLU A 271 -20.30 -1.49 -9.31
C GLU A 271 -20.68 -2.93 -9.71
N GLN A 272 -21.66 -3.10 -10.61
CA GLN A 272 -22.08 -4.42 -11.12
C GLN A 272 -21.01 -5.14 -11.97
N CYS A 273 -19.93 -4.45 -12.37
CA CYS A 273 -18.81 -5.09 -13.05
C CYS A 273 -17.98 -5.96 -12.09
N TYR A 274 -18.08 -5.76 -10.78
CA TYR A 274 -17.49 -6.63 -9.77
C TYR A 274 -18.36 -7.89 -9.55
N PRO A 275 -17.78 -9.10 -9.37
CA PRO A 275 -16.36 -9.43 -9.23
C PRO A 275 -15.63 -9.74 -10.54
N ARG A 276 -16.32 -9.67 -11.69
CA ARG A 276 -15.74 -10.03 -13.00
C ARG A 276 -14.63 -9.08 -13.44
N ASN A 277 -14.62 -7.86 -12.91
CA ASN A 277 -13.74 -6.73 -13.27
C ASN A 277 -13.82 -6.32 -14.76
N LEU A 278 -14.82 -6.82 -15.48
CA LEU A 278 -15.04 -6.61 -16.89
C LEU A 278 -16.54 -6.40 -17.16
N PRO A 279 -16.92 -5.55 -18.11
CA PRO A 279 -18.31 -5.38 -18.47
C PRO A 279 -18.91 -6.67 -19.04
N ALA A 280 -20.20 -6.89 -18.81
CA ALA A 280 -20.93 -8.03 -19.35
C ALA A 280 -20.87 -8.14 -20.90
N SER A 281 -20.65 -7.02 -21.60
CA SER A 281 -20.52 -6.99 -23.06
C SER A 281 -19.23 -7.64 -23.58
N ILE A 282 -18.18 -7.73 -22.76
CA ILE A 282 -16.92 -8.36 -23.17
C ILE A 282 -17.04 -9.85 -22.84
N ASN A 283 -17.14 -10.69 -23.85
CA ASN A 283 -17.03 -12.14 -23.67
C ASN A 283 -15.57 -12.53 -23.83
N LEU A 284 -14.99 -13.09 -22.76
CA LEU A 284 -13.70 -13.76 -22.84
C LEU A 284 -13.95 -15.15 -23.41
N ASP A 285 -13.16 -15.54 -24.41
CA ASP A 285 -13.21 -16.89 -24.95
C ASP A 285 -12.73 -17.86 -23.87
N SER A 286 -13.53 -18.90 -23.59
CA SER A 286 -13.23 -19.91 -22.58
C SER A 286 -11.91 -20.64 -22.85
N GLU A 287 -11.39 -20.61 -24.08
CA GLU A 287 -10.10 -21.22 -24.42
C GLU A 287 -8.89 -20.30 -24.21
N THR A 288 -9.09 -19.01 -23.94
CA THR A 288 -7.98 -18.03 -23.79
C THR A 288 -7.46 -17.84 -22.36
N LEU A 289 -8.20 -18.28 -21.35
CA LEU A 289 -7.77 -18.31 -19.96
C LEU A 289 -7.88 -19.76 -19.48
N GLY A 290 -6.82 -20.53 -19.74
CA GLY A 290 -6.70 -21.93 -19.35
C GLY A 290 -6.65 -22.16 -17.84
#